data_AF-A0A1F3EY38-F1
#
_entry.id   AF-A0A1F3EY38-F1
#
_cell.length_a   1.000
_cell.length_b   1.000
_cell.length_c   1.000
_cell.angle_alpha   90.00
_cell.angle_beta   90.00
_cell.angle_gamma   90.00
#
_symmetry.space_group_name_H-M   'P 1'
#
loop_
_entity.id
_entity.type
_entity.pdbx_description
1 polymer ?
#
loop_
_entity_poly.entity_id
_entity_poly.type
_entity_poly.pdbx_seq_one_letter_code
_entity_poly.pdbx_strand_id
1 'polypeptide(L)'
;MKTSRLIVCVALFLNGFLTGAMAQPEMQDINTVASQTVLKVDSLKAKVEKLDQKVEEGSYTRIPNQDFENIVDNKIEKSLRETLRWWLFVIAALVSVLGFLVNKYAKAYLQTIVDEKVNHLKKENEDKIKAISTRYFSTVIESLLDFKVETITKKNHNVDESMVNDLKNYLNDESLSIPEAKKVSLIDTIMRCYYYSNYPQRIEKMIDLIKEYEEKLTLLQTTYVNAAIAFSDMYDRYGNRDFMTSAIENCNKSIKILPDYGLAYALKLELYVMAISKAFDDADLQQNERELRKVFNDIEKNRSTFLCKELFDRFEIDKNTFMAPYLDKLYAEFPDEINKILERAKPATI
;
A
#
# COMPACT_ATOMS: atom_id res chain seq x y z
N MET A 1 7.38 -27.35 3.98
CA MET A 1 7.82 -28.73 4.32
C MET A 1 7.57 -28.97 5.80
N LYS A 2 7.05 -30.16 6.16
CA LYS A 2 6.41 -30.55 7.44
C LYS A 2 4.98 -29.99 7.57
N THR A 3 3.90 -30.76 7.72
CA THR A 3 3.69 -32.21 7.92
C THR A 3 2.27 -32.54 7.48
N SER A 4 2.14 -33.57 6.66
CA SER A 4 0.90 -34.18 6.18
C SER A 4 0.18 -34.93 7.30
N ARG A 5 -1.17 -34.92 7.31
CA ARG A 5 -2.02 -36.03 7.80
C ARG A 5 -3.49 -35.80 7.41
N LEU A 6 -3.78 -36.16 6.17
CA LEU A 6 -5.09 -36.60 5.74
C LEU A 6 -4.85 -37.99 5.14
N ILE A 7 -5.52 -39.03 5.63
CA ILE A 7 -6.08 -40.15 4.84
C ILE A 7 -6.82 -41.05 5.82
N VAL A 8 -8.13 -41.06 5.59
CA VAL A 8 -9.12 -42.02 6.02
C VAL A 8 -8.90 -43.30 5.21
N CYS A 9 -8.76 -44.45 5.85
CA CYS A 9 -8.95 -45.76 5.22
C CYS A 9 -9.86 -46.62 6.09
N VAL A 10 -11.16 -46.52 5.80
CA VAL A 10 -12.16 -47.55 6.08
C VAL A 10 -12.17 -48.45 4.85
N ALA A 11 -11.70 -49.70 4.99
CA ALA A 11 -12.14 -50.89 4.27
C ALA A 11 -11.12 -52.01 4.48
N LEU A 12 -11.52 -53.09 5.14
CA LEU A 12 -11.17 -54.46 4.77
C LEU A 12 -12.00 -55.43 5.62
N PHE A 13 -13.10 -55.86 5.02
CA PHE A 13 -13.84 -57.05 5.40
C PHE A 13 -13.32 -58.22 4.53
N LEU A 14 -13.24 -59.40 5.14
CA LEU A 14 -13.31 -60.74 4.52
C LEU A 14 -12.19 -61.19 3.56
N ASN A 15 -11.27 -62.02 4.05
CA ASN A 15 -11.09 -63.43 3.63
C ASN A 15 -9.83 -64.06 4.24
N GLY A 16 -9.94 -65.25 4.84
CA GLY A 16 -8.80 -66.01 5.33
C GLY A 16 -9.17 -67.22 6.19
N PHE A 17 -9.78 -68.22 5.57
CA PHE A 17 -10.09 -69.53 6.14
C PHE A 17 -8.85 -70.48 6.05
N LEU A 18 -8.70 -71.35 7.07
CA LEU A 18 -8.03 -72.67 7.08
C LEU A 18 -6.50 -72.83 6.95
N THR A 19 -5.90 -73.38 8.01
CA THR A 19 -5.03 -74.60 8.11
C THR A 19 -4.40 -74.58 9.52
N GLY A 20 -4.35 -75.62 10.36
CA GLY A 20 -4.33 -77.07 10.18
C GLY A 20 -2.96 -77.60 10.65
N ALA A 21 -2.85 -78.14 11.87
CA ALA A 21 -1.67 -78.90 12.32
C ALA A 21 -2.04 -79.94 13.39
N MET A 22 -1.75 -81.21 13.08
CA MET A 22 -1.84 -82.41 13.92
C MET A 22 -0.50 -82.71 14.63
N ALA A 23 -0.55 -83.40 15.77
CA ALA A 23 0.41 -84.43 16.27
C ALA A 23 0.09 -84.73 17.75
N GLN A 24 0.25 -85.91 18.34
CA GLN A 24 0.30 -87.34 17.99
C GLN A 24 0.28 -88.12 19.36
N PRO A 25 0.13 -89.46 19.39
CA PRO A 25 -0.33 -90.25 20.53
C PRO A 25 0.77 -91.04 21.28
N GLU A 26 0.45 -91.56 22.46
CA GLU A 26 1.11 -92.69 23.16
C GLU A 26 0.07 -93.34 24.09
N MET A 27 0.15 -94.59 24.57
CA MET A 27 0.65 -95.90 24.12
C MET A 27 -0.01 -96.88 25.14
N GLN A 28 -0.33 -98.11 24.73
CA GLN A 28 -1.14 -99.07 25.49
C GLN A 28 -0.41 -99.67 26.71
N ASP A 29 -1.18 -100.14 27.70
CA ASP A 29 -0.73 -101.24 28.56
C ASP A 29 -1.81 -102.33 28.72
N ILE A 30 -1.38 -103.56 28.48
CA ILE A 30 -2.20 -104.75 28.16
C ILE A 30 -2.14 -105.65 29.39
N ASN A 31 -3.00 -105.45 30.39
CA ASN A 31 -3.17 -106.43 31.49
C ASN A 31 -4.46 -106.28 32.32
N THR A 32 -5.55 -105.77 31.75
CA THR A 32 -6.84 -105.61 32.46
C THR A 32 -8.08 -105.96 31.63
N VAL A 33 -7.92 -106.72 30.54
CA VAL A 33 -8.99 -106.93 29.53
C VAL A 33 -9.89 -108.13 29.84
N ALA A 34 -9.50 -109.07 30.71
CA ALA A 34 -10.27 -110.29 30.97
C ALA A 34 -11.26 -110.23 32.15
N SER A 35 -11.10 -109.30 33.11
CA SER A 35 -11.99 -109.19 34.28
C SER A 35 -12.97 -108.00 34.22
N GLN A 36 -12.77 -107.04 33.32
CA GLN A 36 -13.70 -105.91 33.11
C GLN A 36 -14.82 -106.21 32.12
N THR A 37 -14.66 -107.22 31.25
CA THR A 37 -15.67 -107.61 30.25
C THR A 37 -16.87 -108.30 30.89
N VAL A 38 -16.68 -109.09 31.95
CA VAL A 38 -17.77 -109.76 32.67
C VAL A 38 -18.59 -108.77 33.52
N LEU A 39 -17.94 -107.80 34.19
CA LEU A 39 -18.62 -106.78 35.00
C LEU A 39 -19.31 -105.67 34.16
N LYS A 40 -18.88 -105.44 32.91
CA LYS A 40 -19.52 -104.48 31.99
C LYS A 40 -20.78 -105.03 31.32
N VAL A 41 -20.89 -106.34 31.11
CA VAL A 41 -22.10 -106.96 30.52
C VAL A 41 -23.29 -106.85 31.49
N ASP A 42 -23.08 -107.09 32.78
CA ASP A 42 -24.14 -106.97 33.79
C ASP A 42 -24.55 -105.50 34.02
N SER A 43 -23.59 -104.57 33.98
CA SER A 43 -23.87 -103.12 34.00
C SER A 43 -24.62 -102.64 32.75
N LEU A 44 -24.35 -103.22 31.58
CA LEU A 44 -25.08 -102.91 30.34
C LEU A 44 -26.49 -103.48 30.42
N LYS A 45 -26.65 -104.72 30.90
CA LYS A 45 -27.94 -105.39 31.04
C LYS A 45 -28.86 -104.65 32.01
N ALA A 46 -28.33 -104.18 33.15
CA ALA A 46 -29.08 -103.35 34.09
C ALA A 46 -29.42 -101.95 33.56
N LYS A 47 -28.61 -101.39 32.64
CA LYS A 47 -28.92 -100.13 31.95
C LYS A 47 -29.97 -100.33 30.85
N VAL A 48 -29.94 -101.46 30.16
CA VAL A 48 -30.95 -101.85 29.16
C VAL A 48 -32.29 -102.13 29.83
N GLU A 49 -32.34 -102.84 30.96
CA GLU A 49 -33.57 -103.02 31.75
C GLU A 49 -34.13 -101.70 32.28
N LYS A 50 -33.27 -100.76 32.73
CA LYS A 50 -33.70 -99.39 33.09
C LYS A 50 -34.18 -98.56 31.90
N LEU A 51 -33.75 -98.89 30.68
CA LEU A 51 -34.22 -98.26 29.45
C LEU A 51 -35.57 -98.84 29.02
N ASP A 52 -35.77 -100.16 29.10
CA ASP A 52 -37.05 -100.81 28.84
C ASP A 52 -38.13 -100.35 29.83
N GLN A 53 -37.79 -100.23 31.13
CA GLN A 53 -38.73 -99.74 32.15
C GLN A 53 -39.12 -98.26 31.96
N LYS A 54 -38.21 -97.43 31.42
CA LYS A 54 -38.50 -96.03 31.07
C LYS A 54 -39.22 -95.84 29.73
N VAL A 55 -39.28 -96.88 28.91
CA VAL A 55 -40.04 -96.89 27.65
C VAL A 55 -41.47 -97.39 27.87
N GLU A 56 -41.71 -98.26 28.85
CA GLU A 56 -43.07 -98.71 29.24
C GLU A 56 -43.83 -97.68 30.10
N GLU A 57 -43.15 -96.92 30.97
CA GLU A 57 -43.79 -95.92 31.83
C GLU A 57 -43.88 -94.54 31.15
N GLY A 58 -44.81 -94.45 30.18
CA GLY A 58 -45.58 -93.24 29.87
C GLY A 58 -44.83 -91.91 29.65
N SER A 59 -44.40 -91.65 28.42
CA SER A 59 -44.56 -90.35 27.72
C SER A 59 -43.69 -90.32 26.44
N TYR A 60 -44.15 -91.02 25.39
CA TYR A 60 -43.83 -90.62 24.02
C TYR A 60 -45.09 -90.00 23.43
N THR A 61 -45.41 -88.77 23.82
CA THR A 61 -46.25 -87.91 23.00
C THR A 61 -45.44 -87.57 21.76
N ARG A 62 -45.67 -88.35 20.69
CA ARG A 62 -45.23 -88.01 19.34
C ARG A 62 -45.94 -86.69 18.98
N ILE A 63 -45.27 -85.56 19.21
CA ILE A 63 -45.71 -84.29 18.62
C ILE A 63 -45.67 -84.51 17.10
N PRO A 64 -46.76 -84.30 16.35
CA PRO A 64 -46.74 -84.41 14.89
C PRO A 64 -45.64 -83.49 14.34
N ASN A 65 -44.82 -83.94 13.38
CA ASN A 65 -43.71 -83.14 12.83
C ASN A 65 -44.15 -81.71 12.43
N GLN A 66 -45.40 -81.54 11.99
CA GLN A 66 -45.98 -80.23 11.67
C GLN A 66 -46.05 -79.25 12.84
N ASP A 67 -46.33 -79.68 14.07
CA ASP A 67 -46.47 -78.76 15.21
C ASP A 67 -45.10 -78.36 15.78
N PHE A 68 -44.10 -79.24 15.69
CA PHE A 68 -42.72 -78.90 16.05
C PHE A 68 -42.09 -77.96 15.01
N GLU A 69 -42.30 -78.24 13.71
CA GLU A 69 -41.90 -77.36 12.62
C GLU A 69 -42.60 -76.00 12.72
N ASN A 70 -43.91 -75.95 12.96
CA ASN A 70 -44.64 -74.69 13.10
C ASN A 70 -44.22 -73.88 14.34
N ILE A 71 -43.88 -74.51 15.47
CA ILE A 71 -43.41 -73.81 16.67
C ILE A 71 -41.98 -73.32 16.49
N VAL A 72 -41.11 -74.14 15.89
CA VAL A 72 -39.72 -73.78 15.60
C VAL A 72 -39.66 -72.69 14.54
N ASP A 73 -40.40 -72.81 13.44
CA ASP A 73 -40.48 -71.80 12.39
C ASP A 73 -41.10 -70.50 12.90
N ASN A 74 -42.21 -70.52 13.64
CA ASN A 74 -42.77 -69.28 14.20
C ASN A 74 -41.83 -68.61 15.20
N LYS A 75 -41.06 -69.38 15.98
CA LYS A 75 -40.15 -68.82 17.00
C LYS A 75 -38.85 -68.32 16.37
N ILE A 76 -38.33 -69.01 15.37
CA ILE A 76 -37.18 -68.60 14.55
C ILE A 76 -37.55 -67.39 13.70
N GLU A 77 -38.71 -67.40 13.03
CA GLU A 77 -39.18 -66.31 12.18
C GLU A 77 -39.46 -65.06 13.00
N LYS A 78 -40.08 -65.19 14.18
CA LYS A 78 -40.31 -64.06 15.10
C LYS A 78 -39.00 -63.51 15.65
N SER A 79 -38.05 -64.37 16.05
CA SER A 79 -36.74 -63.94 16.56
C SER A 79 -35.86 -63.31 15.47
N LEU A 80 -35.85 -63.85 14.26
CA LEU A 80 -35.15 -63.28 13.11
C LEU A 80 -35.77 -61.94 12.70
N ARG A 81 -37.11 -61.84 12.67
CA ARG A 81 -37.81 -60.61 12.30
C ARG A 81 -37.60 -59.50 13.33
N GLU A 82 -37.57 -59.81 14.63
CA GLU A 82 -37.22 -58.85 15.68
C GLU A 82 -35.74 -58.45 15.64
N THR A 83 -34.83 -59.40 15.43
CA THR A 83 -33.39 -59.14 15.30
C THR A 83 -33.09 -58.28 14.07
N LEU A 84 -33.69 -58.59 12.92
CA LEU A 84 -33.60 -57.79 11.69
C LEU A 84 -34.18 -56.38 11.87
N ARG A 85 -35.35 -56.25 12.51
CA ARG A 85 -35.93 -54.93 12.81
C ARG A 85 -35.03 -54.10 13.71
N TRP A 86 -34.43 -54.72 14.73
CA TRP A 86 -33.51 -54.03 15.64
C TRP A 86 -32.26 -53.55 14.91
N TRP A 87 -31.64 -54.41 14.08
CA TRP A 87 -30.51 -54.02 13.24
C TRP A 87 -30.84 -52.93 12.22
N LEU A 88 -32.02 -52.96 11.60
CA LEU A 88 -32.49 -51.89 10.71
C LEU A 88 -32.66 -50.56 11.45
N PHE A 89 -33.19 -50.60 12.69
CA PHE A 89 -33.28 -49.41 13.55
C PHE A 89 -31.89 -48.85 13.91
N VAL A 90 -30.93 -49.72 14.24
CA VAL A 90 -29.55 -49.33 14.55
C VAL A 90 -28.88 -48.69 13.32
N ILE A 91 -29.03 -49.27 12.13
CA ILE A 91 -28.50 -48.72 10.88
C ILE A 91 -29.16 -47.38 10.56
N ALA A 92 -30.48 -47.27 10.67
CA ALA A 92 -31.19 -46.02 10.45
C ALA A 92 -30.74 -44.92 11.41
N ALA A 93 -30.56 -45.25 12.70
CA ALA A 93 -30.04 -44.32 13.69
C ALA A 93 -28.60 -43.88 13.37
N LEU A 94 -27.73 -44.81 12.97
CA LEU A 94 -26.35 -44.51 12.57
C LEU A 94 -26.29 -43.61 11.33
N VAL A 95 -27.11 -43.88 10.31
CA VAL A 95 -27.24 -43.06 9.10
C VAL A 95 -27.78 -41.67 9.43
N SER A 96 -28.75 -41.57 10.35
CA SER A 96 -29.31 -40.28 10.78
C SER A 96 -28.30 -39.44 11.55
N VAL A 97 -27.51 -40.06 12.44
CA VAL A 97 -26.45 -39.39 13.20
C VAL A 97 -25.30 -38.98 12.29
N LEU A 98 -24.85 -39.86 11.38
CA LEU A 98 -23.84 -39.53 10.38
C LEU A 98 -24.30 -38.41 9.45
N GLY A 99 -25.56 -38.47 8.98
CA GLY A 99 -26.15 -37.40 8.16
C GLY A 99 -26.22 -36.07 8.90
N PHE A 100 -26.58 -36.07 10.18
CA PHE A 100 -26.60 -34.87 11.02
C PHE A 100 -25.20 -34.29 11.24
N LEU A 101 -24.21 -35.14 11.53
CA LEU A 101 -22.81 -34.72 11.73
C LEU A 101 -22.23 -34.17 10.42
N VAL A 102 -22.39 -34.88 9.30
CA VAL A 102 -21.91 -34.43 7.98
C VAL A 102 -22.54 -33.09 7.60
N ASN A 103 -23.85 -32.91 7.79
CA ASN A 103 -24.53 -31.65 7.51
C ASN A 103 -24.00 -30.51 8.41
N LYS A 104 -23.79 -30.78 9.71
CA LYS A 104 -23.27 -29.78 10.66
C LYS A 104 -21.84 -29.36 10.33
N TYR A 105 -20.95 -30.31 10.00
CA TYR A 105 -19.56 -30.02 9.65
C TYR A 105 -19.43 -29.38 8.26
N ALA A 106 -20.21 -29.83 7.27
CA ALA A 106 -20.23 -29.23 5.94
C ALA A 106 -20.72 -27.78 5.99
N LYS A 107 -21.77 -27.49 6.78
CA LYS A 107 -22.28 -26.13 6.94
C LYS A 107 -21.24 -25.21 7.60
N ALA A 108 -20.56 -25.66 8.66
CA ALA A 108 -19.52 -24.88 9.33
C ALA A 108 -18.27 -24.65 8.43
N TYR A 109 -17.85 -25.67 7.68
CA TYR A 109 -16.71 -25.57 6.77
C TYR A 109 -17.00 -24.68 5.55
N LEU A 110 -18.20 -24.79 4.97
CA LEU A 110 -18.64 -23.91 3.89
C LEU A 110 -18.80 -22.46 4.37
N GLN A 111 -19.36 -22.27 5.56
CA GLN A 111 -19.56 -20.93 6.11
C GLN A 111 -18.23 -20.22 6.37
N THR A 112 -17.24 -20.89 6.96
CA THR A 112 -15.90 -20.32 7.17
C THR A 112 -15.18 -19.96 5.87
N ILE A 113 -15.21 -20.83 4.86
CA ILE A 113 -14.59 -20.54 3.54
C ILE A 113 -15.31 -19.41 2.81
N VAL A 114 -16.65 -19.41 2.86
CA VAL A 114 -17.45 -18.35 2.25
C VAL A 114 -17.19 -17.02 2.95
N ASP A 115 -17.19 -16.98 4.28
CA ASP A 115 -16.93 -15.77 5.06
C ASP A 115 -15.51 -15.24 4.81
N GLU A 116 -14.50 -16.11 4.75
CA GLU A 116 -13.12 -15.72 4.45
C GLU A 116 -12.98 -15.14 3.04
N LYS A 117 -13.57 -15.79 2.01
CA LYS A 117 -13.58 -15.27 0.64
C LYS A 117 -14.37 -13.98 0.51
N VAL A 118 -15.52 -13.86 1.17
CA VAL A 118 -16.34 -12.64 1.17
C VAL A 118 -15.59 -11.50 1.83
N ASN A 119 -14.93 -11.73 2.97
CA ASN A 119 -14.12 -10.72 3.64
C ASN A 119 -12.90 -10.30 2.82
N HIS A 120 -12.21 -11.25 2.17
CA HIS A 120 -11.10 -10.95 1.26
C HIS A 120 -11.57 -10.11 0.06
N LEU A 121 -12.65 -10.52 -0.61
CA LEU A 121 -13.23 -9.78 -1.73
C LEU A 121 -13.72 -8.40 -1.33
N LYS A 122 -14.32 -8.28 -0.14
CA LYS A 122 -14.76 -6.98 0.41
C LYS A 122 -13.56 -6.07 0.65
N LYS A 123 -12.50 -6.56 1.29
CA LYS A 123 -11.28 -5.78 1.52
C LYS A 123 -10.58 -5.39 0.21
N GLU A 124 -10.43 -6.33 -0.72
CA GLU A 124 -9.83 -6.08 -2.03
C GLU A 124 -10.65 -5.08 -2.85
N ASN A 125 -11.99 -5.16 -2.82
CA ASN A 125 -12.86 -4.18 -3.46
C ASN A 125 -12.81 -2.83 -2.75
N GLU A 126 -12.79 -2.76 -1.42
CA GLU A 126 -12.62 -1.51 -0.67
C GLU A 126 -11.29 -0.83 -1.02
N ASP A 127 -10.19 -1.59 -1.08
CA ASP A 127 -8.87 -1.09 -1.44
C ASP A 127 -8.82 -0.64 -2.91
N LYS A 128 -9.40 -1.41 -3.84
CA LYS A 128 -9.53 -1.01 -5.25
C LYS A 128 -10.41 0.22 -5.44
N ILE A 129 -11.55 0.29 -4.77
CA ILE A 129 -12.46 1.44 -4.81
C ILE A 129 -11.77 2.68 -4.25
N LYS A 130 -11.05 2.55 -3.12
CA LYS A 130 -10.24 3.65 -2.58
C LYS A 130 -9.17 4.09 -3.56
N ALA A 131 -8.38 3.16 -4.11
CA ALA A 131 -7.32 3.49 -5.05
C ALA A 131 -7.85 4.16 -6.34
N ILE A 132 -8.95 3.64 -6.89
CA ILE A 132 -9.64 4.20 -8.06
C ILE A 132 -10.16 5.60 -7.73
N SER A 133 -10.89 5.75 -6.62
CA SER A 133 -11.43 7.01 -6.14
C SER A 133 -10.32 8.05 -5.99
N THR A 134 -9.27 7.75 -5.22
CA THR A 134 -8.13 8.66 -5.01
C THR A 134 -7.47 9.05 -6.32
N ARG A 135 -7.29 8.11 -7.27
CA ARG A 135 -6.68 8.40 -8.57
C ARG A 135 -7.54 9.33 -9.42
N TYR A 136 -8.85 9.08 -9.52
CA TYR A 136 -9.76 9.93 -10.27
C TYR A 136 -9.91 11.31 -9.64
N PHE A 137 -10.07 11.39 -8.31
CA PHE A 137 -10.11 12.66 -7.59
C PHE A 137 -8.82 13.46 -7.80
N SER A 138 -7.65 12.84 -7.67
CA SER A 138 -6.36 13.48 -7.93
C SER A 138 -6.26 14.00 -9.36
N THR A 139 -6.67 13.23 -10.37
CA THR A 139 -6.66 13.64 -11.78
C THR A 139 -7.60 14.84 -12.04
N VAL A 140 -8.79 14.84 -11.44
CA VAL A 140 -9.76 15.93 -11.58
C VAL A 140 -9.23 17.20 -10.91
N ILE A 141 -8.63 17.10 -9.73
CA ILE A 141 -8.01 18.22 -9.03
C ILE A 141 -6.84 18.78 -9.84
N GLU A 142 -5.98 17.93 -10.40
CA GLU A 142 -4.89 18.38 -11.28
C GLU A 142 -5.41 19.15 -12.49
N SER A 143 -6.42 18.63 -13.20
CA SER A 143 -7.02 19.31 -14.35
C SER A 143 -7.68 20.64 -13.97
N LEU A 144 -8.33 20.71 -12.81
CA LEU A 144 -8.90 21.96 -12.29
C LEU A 144 -7.80 22.99 -11.99
N LEU A 145 -6.70 22.55 -11.38
CA LEU A 145 -5.56 23.41 -11.08
C LEU A 145 -4.86 23.87 -12.36
N ASP A 146 -4.70 23.00 -13.36
CA ASP A 146 -4.21 23.37 -14.69
C ASP A 146 -5.07 24.47 -15.31
N PHE A 147 -6.39 24.29 -15.32
CA PHE A 147 -7.31 25.29 -15.85
C PHE A 147 -7.22 26.64 -15.12
N LYS A 148 -7.11 26.62 -13.78
CA LYS A 148 -6.95 27.85 -12.98
C LYS A 148 -5.62 28.54 -13.27
N VAL A 149 -4.51 27.79 -13.31
CA VAL A 149 -3.19 28.32 -13.65
C VAL A 149 -3.20 28.90 -15.05
N GLU A 150 -3.73 28.20 -16.04
CA GLU A 150 -3.84 28.70 -17.42
C GLU A 150 -4.65 29.99 -17.50
N THR A 151 -5.75 30.07 -16.76
CA THR A 151 -6.59 31.29 -16.68
C THR A 151 -5.80 32.47 -16.09
N ILE A 152 -5.01 32.23 -15.05
CA ILE A 152 -4.15 33.23 -14.42
C ILE A 152 -3.04 33.66 -15.38
N THR A 153 -2.39 32.71 -16.05
CA THR A 153 -1.33 32.99 -17.03
C THR A 153 -1.85 33.83 -18.20
N LYS A 154 -3.06 33.54 -18.71
CA LYS A 154 -3.71 34.34 -19.77
C LYS A 154 -4.01 35.78 -19.34
N LYS A 155 -4.16 36.01 -18.03
CA LYS A 155 -4.31 37.36 -17.43
C LYS A 155 -2.97 37.99 -17.05
N ASN A 156 -1.84 37.43 -17.53
CA ASN A 156 -0.49 37.87 -17.18
C ASN A 156 -0.25 37.91 -15.66
N HIS A 157 -0.88 37.00 -14.92
CA HIS A 157 -0.82 36.94 -13.45
C HIS A 157 -1.39 38.17 -12.73
N ASN A 158 -2.02 39.10 -13.44
CA ASN A 158 -2.72 40.22 -12.84
C ASN A 158 -4.18 39.84 -12.60
N VAL A 159 -4.48 39.31 -11.41
CA VAL A 159 -5.79 38.76 -11.05
C VAL A 159 -6.31 39.33 -9.73
N ASP A 160 -7.55 39.02 -9.36
CA ASP A 160 -8.07 39.37 -8.04
C ASP A 160 -7.46 38.50 -6.95
N GLU A 161 -7.28 39.05 -5.76
CA GLU A 161 -6.66 38.34 -4.63
C GLU A 161 -7.46 37.09 -4.21
N SER A 162 -8.77 37.07 -4.47
CA SER A 162 -9.61 35.90 -4.25
C SER A 162 -9.16 34.67 -5.06
N MET A 163 -8.66 34.86 -6.29
CA MET A 163 -8.12 33.78 -7.11
C MET A 163 -6.82 33.22 -6.53
N VAL A 164 -6.00 34.10 -5.93
CA VAL A 164 -4.75 33.70 -5.28
C VAL A 164 -5.03 32.93 -3.99
N ASN A 165 -5.97 33.41 -3.18
CA ASN A 165 -6.40 32.73 -1.95
C ASN A 165 -7.00 31.36 -2.24
N ASP A 166 -7.77 31.23 -3.33
CA ASP A 166 -8.27 29.94 -3.79
C ASP A 166 -7.12 28.96 -4.09
N LEU A 167 -6.08 29.38 -4.82
CA LEU A 167 -4.89 28.53 -5.04
C LEU A 167 -4.17 28.14 -3.73
N LYS A 168 -4.05 29.08 -2.79
CA LYS A 168 -3.45 28.79 -1.47
C LYS A 168 -4.24 27.76 -0.67
N ASN A 169 -5.56 27.76 -0.78
CA ASN A 169 -6.39 26.77 -0.10
C ASN A 169 -6.06 25.35 -0.58
N TYR A 170 -5.76 25.14 -1.88
CA TYR A 170 -5.32 23.83 -2.37
C TYR A 170 -3.95 23.40 -1.82
N LEU A 171 -3.03 24.35 -1.58
CA LEU A 171 -1.73 24.04 -1.00
C LEU A 171 -1.83 23.63 0.48
N ASN A 172 -2.78 24.21 1.21
CA ASN A 172 -2.98 24.00 2.64
C ASN A 172 -3.94 22.85 2.98
N ASP A 173 -4.68 22.34 2.00
CA ASP A 173 -5.63 21.25 2.22
C ASP A 173 -4.92 19.89 2.27
N GLU A 174 -4.68 19.39 3.48
CA GLU A 174 -4.06 18.09 3.73
C GLU A 174 -4.89 16.90 3.20
N SER A 175 -6.19 17.10 2.93
CA SER A 175 -7.04 16.06 2.36
C SER A 175 -6.78 15.85 0.86
N LEU A 176 -6.11 16.80 0.20
CA LEU A 176 -5.80 16.75 -1.22
C LEU A 176 -4.41 16.17 -1.47
N SER A 177 -4.37 15.06 -2.19
CA SER A 177 -3.12 14.49 -2.70
C SER A 177 -2.70 15.21 -3.99
N ILE A 178 -1.95 16.31 -3.85
CA ILE A 178 -1.36 17.05 -4.97
C ILE A 178 0.12 16.66 -5.12
N PRO A 179 0.59 16.26 -6.33
CA PRO A 179 1.99 15.95 -6.56
C PRO A 179 2.91 17.13 -6.24
N GLU A 180 4.13 16.82 -5.76
CA GLU A 180 5.11 17.83 -5.37
C GLU A 180 5.42 18.85 -6.48
N ALA A 181 5.67 18.35 -7.70
CA ALA A 181 5.92 19.21 -8.87
C ALA A 181 4.77 20.18 -9.15
N LYS A 182 3.52 19.75 -8.91
CA LYS A 182 2.35 20.60 -9.07
C LYS A 182 2.26 21.64 -7.96
N LYS A 183 2.58 21.29 -6.71
CA LYS A 183 2.69 22.25 -5.60
C LYS A 183 3.73 23.33 -5.90
N VAL A 184 4.91 22.94 -6.37
CA VAL A 184 5.98 23.87 -6.77
C VAL A 184 5.51 24.82 -7.87
N SER A 185 4.81 24.32 -8.90
CA SER A 185 4.22 25.16 -9.96
C SER A 185 3.14 26.12 -9.45
N LEU A 186 2.30 25.69 -8.49
CA LEU A 186 1.31 26.56 -7.87
C LEU A 186 1.97 27.67 -7.05
N ILE A 187 3.00 27.35 -6.27
CA ILE A 187 3.76 28.33 -5.49
C ILE A 187 4.37 29.38 -6.42
N ASP A 188 4.99 28.97 -7.54
CA ASP A 188 5.52 29.91 -8.53
C ASP A 188 4.43 30.80 -9.13
N THR A 189 3.26 30.22 -9.43
CA THR A 189 2.10 30.96 -9.95
C THR A 189 1.61 32.01 -8.95
N ILE A 190 1.47 31.63 -7.67
CA ILE A 190 1.07 32.53 -6.58
C ILE A 190 2.10 33.65 -6.40
N MET A 191 3.39 33.32 -6.40
CA MET A 191 4.49 34.28 -6.31
C MET A 191 4.41 35.33 -7.43
N ARG A 192 4.15 34.89 -8.68
CA ARG A 192 3.95 35.79 -9.82
C ARG A 192 2.70 36.65 -9.67
N CYS A 193 1.60 36.11 -9.15
CA CYS A 193 0.40 36.91 -8.87
C CYS A 193 0.70 38.03 -7.87
N TYR A 194 1.40 37.72 -6.78
CA TYR A 194 1.82 38.75 -5.83
C TYR A 194 2.75 39.79 -6.45
N TYR A 195 3.64 39.37 -7.34
CA TYR A 195 4.54 40.29 -8.05
C TYR A 195 3.80 41.23 -9.02
N TYR A 196 2.94 40.70 -9.88
CA TYR A 196 2.31 41.46 -10.97
C TYR A 196 1.01 42.19 -10.59
N SER A 197 0.36 41.82 -9.49
CA SER A 197 -0.85 42.50 -9.01
C SER A 197 -0.56 43.60 -8.00
N ASN A 198 -1.50 44.53 -7.84
CA ASN A 198 -1.41 45.66 -6.92
C ASN A 198 -2.15 45.38 -5.60
N TYR A 199 -1.81 44.27 -4.94
CA TYR A 199 -2.41 43.94 -3.65
C TYR A 199 -1.78 44.75 -2.50
N PRO A 200 -2.54 45.03 -1.43
CA PRO A 200 -1.96 45.47 -0.17
C PRO A 200 -0.94 44.43 0.33
N GLN A 201 0.20 44.93 0.81
CA GLN A 201 1.27 44.12 1.41
C GLN A 201 1.80 43.00 0.47
N ARG A 202 1.80 43.23 -0.84
CA ARG A 202 2.20 42.20 -1.81
C ARG A 202 3.63 41.71 -1.60
N ILE A 203 4.55 42.60 -1.18
CA ILE A 203 5.97 42.28 -0.99
C ILE A 203 6.15 41.40 0.24
N GLU A 204 5.47 41.73 1.33
CA GLU A 204 5.42 40.93 2.55
C GLU A 204 4.82 39.55 2.26
N LYS A 205 3.74 39.48 1.49
CA LYS A 205 3.13 38.20 1.07
C LYS A 205 4.08 37.33 0.23
N MET A 206 4.91 37.92 -0.62
CA MET A 206 5.96 37.18 -1.35
C MET A 206 7.01 36.60 -0.40
N ILE A 207 7.45 37.41 0.58
CA ILE A 207 8.42 36.99 1.59
C ILE A 207 7.87 35.88 2.50
N ASP A 208 6.61 35.99 2.91
CA ASP A 208 5.97 34.96 3.71
C ASP A 208 5.82 33.66 2.93
N LEU A 209 5.44 33.75 1.64
CA LEU A 209 5.31 32.58 0.77
C LEU A 209 6.63 31.84 0.59
N ILE A 210 7.74 32.56 0.35
CA ILE A 210 9.04 31.88 0.18
C ILE A 210 9.47 31.19 1.47
N LYS A 211 9.34 31.87 2.62
CA LYS A 211 9.70 31.32 3.93
C LYS A 211 8.87 30.09 4.29
N GLU A 212 7.59 30.09 3.95
CA GLU A 212 6.68 28.99 4.27
C GLU A 212 7.03 27.68 3.53
N TYR A 213 7.53 27.78 2.30
CA TYR A 213 7.68 26.64 1.41
C TYR A 213 9.12 26.25 1.07
N GLU A 214 10.10 27.15 1.17
CA GLU A 214 11.48 26.84 0.78
C GLU A 214 12.16 25.78 1.66
N GLU A 215 11.72 25.63 2.91
CA GLU A 215 12.21 24.57 3.80
C GLU A 215 11.60 23.20 3.49
N LYS A 216 10.46 23.19 2.79
CA LYS A 216 9.66 21.98 2.53
C LYS A 216 9.88 21.43 1.12
N LEU A 217 10.19 22.31 0.17
CA LEU A 217 10.18 22.03 -1.26
C LEU A 217 11.36 22.70 -1.95
N THR A 218 11.91 22.05 -2.97
CA THR A 218 12.81 22.72 -3.91
C THR A 218 11.97 23.53 -4.90
N LEU A 219 11.98 24.86 -4.76
CA LEU A 219 11.15 25.76 -5.57
C LEU A 219 11.80 26.07 -6.93
N LEU A 220 11.07 26.72 -7.83
CA LEU A 220 11.60 27.09 -9.14
C LEU A 220 12.58 28.27 -9.03
N GLN A 221 13.53 28.32 -9.96
CA GLN A 221 14.46 29.43 -10.12
C GLN A 221 13.74 30.79 -10.24
N THR A 222 12.57 30.82 -10.89
CA THR A 222 11.72 32.00 -11.04
C THR A 222 11.08 32.42 -9.73
N THR A 223 10.71 31.46 -8.88
CA THR A 223 10.13 31.74 -7.56
C THR A 223 11.17 32.39 -6.65
N TYR A 224 12.38 31.83 -6.60
CA TYR A 224 13.49 32.40 -5.83
C TYR A 224 13.87 33.79 -6.34
N VAL A 225 13.93 34.02 -7.66
CA VAL A 225 14.23 35.35 -8.18
C VAL A 225 13.14 36.36 -7.85
N ASN A 226 11.86 36.01 -7.96
CA ASN A 226 10.79 36.90 -7.55
C ASN A 226 10.86 37.24 -6.05
N ALA A 227 11.20 36.27 -5.19
CA ALA A 227 11.48 36.52 -3.79
C ALA A 227 12.69 37.46 -3.59
N ALA A 228 13.76 37.31 -4.39
CA ALA A 228 14.90 38.21 -4.35
C ALA A 228 14.51 39.66 -4.71
N ILE A 229 13.58 39.86 -5.66
CA ILE A 229 13.02 41.19 -5.97
C ILE A 229 12.31 41.75 -4.74
N ALA A 230 11.45 40.96 -4.09
CA ALA A 230 10.73 41.40 -2.90
C ALA A 230 11.69 41.80 -1.77
N PHE A 231 12.72 41.00 -1.51
CA PHE A 231 13.75 41.33 -0.53
C PHE A 231 14.58 42.56 -0.93
N SER A 232 14.86 42.76 -2.21
CA SER A 232 15.58 43.93 -2.69
C SER A 232 14.81 45.24 -2.47
N ASP A 233 13.48 45.21 -2.64
CA ASP A 233 12.59 46.35 -2.36
C ASP A 233 12.57 46.65 -0.85
N MET A 234 12.51 45.62 -0.01
CA MET A 234 12.62 45.77 1.45
C MET A 234 13.98 46.31 1.89
N TYR A 235 15.06 45.85 1.27
CA TYR A 235 16.40 46.37 1.53
C TYR A 235 16.51 47.85 1.13
N ASP A 236 15.96 48.22 -0.01
CA ASP A 236 15.98 49.62 -0.43
C ASP A 236 15.26 50.53 0.57
N ARG A 237 14.05 50.13 0.98
CA ARG A 237 13.19 50.90 1.90
C ARG A 237 13.76 51.04 3.31
N TYR A 238 14.33 49.97 3.86
CA TYR A 238 14.71 49.92 5.28
C TYR A 238 16.22 49.93 5.53
N GLY A 239 17.04 49.67 4.51
CA GLY A 239 18.50 49.59 4.65
C GLY A 239 19.01 48.40 5.48
N ASN A 240 18.13 47.47 5.89
CA ASN A 240 18.52 46.33 6.71
C ASN A 240 19.28 45.27 5.88
N ARG A 241 20.51 44.97 6.29
CA ARG A 241 21.41 43.95 5.70
C ARG A 241 20.81 42.55 5.61
N ASP A 242 19.89 42.19 6.49
CA ASP A 242 19.24 40.86 6.44
C ASP A 242 18.42 40.69 5.16
N PHE A 243 17.76 41.76 4.69
CA PHE A 243 17.02 41.73 3.45
C PHE A 243 17.96 41.61 2.24
N MET A 244 19.09 42.33 2.25
CA MET A 244 20.11 42.18 1.22
C MET A 244 20.64 40.74 1.18
N THR A 245 20.99 40.18 2.34
CA THR A 245 21.50 38.82 2.46
C THR A 245 20.49 37.81 1.93
N SER A 246 19.22 37.96 2.31
CA SER A 246 18.12 37.12 1.81
C SER A 246 17.95 37.24 0.29
N ALA A 247 18.05 38.46 -0.26
CA ALA A 247 17.94 38.67 -1.70
C ALA A 247 19.08 37.96 -2.47
N ILE A 248 20.31 38.09 -2.00
CA ILE A 248 21.49 37.42 -2.58
C ILE A 248 21.38 35.89 -2.46
N GLU A 249 20.96 35.38 -1.30
CA GLU A 249 20.77 33.94 -1.11
C GLU A 249 19.73 33.37 -2.08
N ASN A 250 18.60 34.07 -2.25
CA ASN A 250 17.58 33.69 -3.22
C ASN A 250 18.11 33.72 -4.66
N CYS A 251 18.92 34.71 -5.04
CA CYS A 251 19.59 34.71 -6.34
C CYS A 251 20.53 33.50 -6.50
N ASN A 252 21.30 33.15 -5.46
CA ASN A 252 22.21 32.01 -5.49
C ASN A 252 21.45 30.67 -5.59
N LYS A 253 20.32 30.51 -4.88
CA LYS A 253 19.43 29.34 -5.01
C LYS A 253 18.90 29.21 -6.44
N SER A 254 18.49 30.32 -7.03
CA SER A 254 18.03 30.39 -8.42
C SER A 254 19.12 29.96 -9.41
N ILE A 255 20.32 30.52 -9.32
CA ILE A 255 21.47 30.18 -10.17
C ILE A 255 21.88 28.71 -9.96
N LYS A 256 21.77 28.18 -8.75
CA LYS A 256 22.07 26.76 -8.49
C LYS A 256 21.13 25.83 -9.26
N ILE A 257 19.86 26.22 -9.45
CA ILE A 257 18.86 25.45 -10.20
C ILE A 257 19.05 25.64 -11.70
N LEU A 258 19.24 26.88 -12.15
CA LEU A 258 19.45 27.22 -13.55
C LEU A 258 20.69 28.13 -13.68
N PRO A 259 21.88 27.55 -13.94
CA PRO A 259 23.17 28.27 -13.89
C PRO A 259 23.31 29.44 -14.88
N ASP A 260 22.52 29.44 -15.94
CA ASP A 260 22.48 30.47 -16.98
C ASP A 260 21.25 31.38 -16.91
N TYR A 261 20.53 31.40 -15.77
CA TYR A 261 19.36 32.25 -15.60
C TYR A 261 19.74 33.73 -15.42
N GLY A 262 19.58 34.54 -16.48
CA GLY A 262 20.11 35.90 -16.54
C GLY A 262 19.49 36.86 -15.53
N LEU A 263 18.22 36.67 -15.21
CA LEU A 263 17.48 37.52 -14.26
C LEU A 263 18.12 37.53 -12.86
N ALA A 264 18.64 36.38 -12.42
CA ALA A 264 19.32 36.28 -11.12
C ALA A 264 20.66 37.04 -11.10
N TYR A 265 21.40 37.02 -12.21
CA TYR A 265 22.65 37.77 -12.33
C TYR A 265 22.40 39.28 -12.40
N ALA A 266 21.36 39.71 -13.14
CA ALA A 266 20.94 41.11 -13.18
C ALA A 266 20.71 41.67 -11.77
N LEU A 267 19.86 40.97 -10.99
CA LEU A 267 19.57 41.37 -9.61
C LEU A 267 20.81 41.40 -8.71
N LYS A 268 21.75 40.44 -8.86
CA LYS A 268 22.98 40.47 -8.08
C LYS A 268 23.84 41.69 -8.40
N LEU A 269 23.96 42.07 -9.68
CA LEU A 269 24.69 43.28 -10.06
C LEU A 269 24.05 44.53 -9.43
N GLU A 270 22.73 44.67 -9.55
CA GLU A 270 21.98 45.80 -8.99
C GLU A 270 22.06 45.84 -7.45
N LEU A 271 21.90 44.70 -6.78
CA LEU A 271 21.99 44.58 -5.32
C LEU A 271 23.36 44.98 -4.78
N TYR A 272 24.45 44.56 -5.44
CA TYR A 272 25.78 44.95 -5.00
C TYR A 272 26.08 46.43 -5.28
N VAL A 273 25.59 47.01 -6.38
CA VAL A 273 25.71 48.46 -6.61
C VAL A 273 24.86 49.26 -5.62
N MET A 274 23.67 48.77 -5.26
CA MET A 274 22.86 49.34 -4.19
C MET A 274 23.60 49.29 -2.85
N ALA A 275 24.23 48.16 -2.52
CA ALA A 275 24.99 48.00 -1.29
C ALA A 275 26.24 48.90 -1.25
N ILE A 276 26.99 49.03 -2.36
CA ILE A 276 28.09 49.99 -2.49
C ILE A 276 27.60 51.42 -2.23
N SER A 277 26.41 51.77 -2.75
CA SER A 277 25.83 53.10 -2.59
C SER A 277 25.33 53.39 -1.17
N LYS A 278 24.97 52.35 -0.41
CA LYS A 278 24.51 52.42 0.98
C LYS A 278 25.61 52.08 2.00
N ALA A 279 26.84 51.82 1.56
CA ALA A 279 27.94 51.41 2.43
C ALA A 279 28.28 52.51 3.45
N PHE A 280 28.44 52.12 4.72
CA PHE A 280 28.71 53.05 5.81
C PHE A 280 30.21 53.32 6.00
N ASP A 281 31.06 52.35 5.65
CA ASP A 281 32.51 52.42 5.80
C ASP A 281 33.23 51.80 4.60
N ASP A 282 34.53 52.10 4.50
CA ASP A 282 35.39 51.65 3.40
C ASP A 282 35.52 50.11 3.35
N ALA A 283 35.45 49.43 4.49
CA ALA A 283 35.58 47.98 4.53
C ALA A 283 34.36 47.30 3.89
N ASP A 284 33.16 47.80 4.18
CA ASP A 284 31.91 47.37 3.57
C ASP A 284 31.86 47.71 2.08
N LEU A 285 32.26 48.92 1.69
CA LEU A 285 32.35 49.33 0.30
C LEU A 285 33.25 48.36 -0.49
N GLN A 286 34.47 48.12 -0.01
CA GLN A 286 35.41 47.22 -0.67
C GLN A 286 34.91 45.77 -0.71
N GLN A 287 34.18 45.32 0.31
CA GLN A 287 33.61 43.99 0.31
C GLN A 287 32.53 43.85 -0.78
N ASN A 288 31.63 44.83 -0.92
CA ASN A 288 30.60 44.80 -1.95
C ASN A 288 31.18 44.95 -3.36
N GLU A 289 32.22 45.77 -3.55
CA GLU A 289 32.95 45.84 -4.82
C GLU A 289 33.61 44.50 -5.20
N ARG A 290 34.23 43.81 -4.23
CA ARG A 290 34.80 42.48 -4.47
C ARG A 290 33.74 41.48 -4.91
N GLU A 291 32.58 41.47 -4.25
CA GLU A 291 31.49 40.58 -4.63
C GLU A 291 30.89 40.94 -5.99
N LEU A 292 30.70 42.23 -6.31
CA LEU A 292 30.25 42.69 -7.62
C LEU A 292 31.18 42.19 -8.73
N ARG A 293 32.50 42.31 -8.54
CA ARG A 293 33.50 41.80 -9.50
C ARG A 293 33.45 40.28 -9.66
N LYS A 294 33.12 39.53 -8.61
CA LYS A 294 32.89 38.08 -8.74
C LYS A 294 31.68 37.80 -9.63
N VAL A 295 30.58 38.55 -9.49
CA VAL A 295 29.40 38.38 -10.35
C VAL A 295 29.75 38.61 -11.81
N PHE A 296 30.49 39.67 -12.14
CA PHE A 296 30.98 39.90 -13.51
C PHE A 296 31.82 38.73 -14.03
N ASN A 297 32.74 38.20 -13.21
CA ASN A 297 33.57 37.05 -13.57
C ASN A 297 32.73 35.77 -13.78
N ASP A 298 31.70 35.56 -12.96
CA ASP A 298 30.79 34.41 -13.11
C ASP A 298 30.00 34.50 -14.42
N ILE A 299 29.54 35.70 -14.79
CA ILE A 299 28.90 35.97 -16.09
C ILE A 299 29.88 35.71 -17.24
N GLU A 300 31.12 36.18 -17.14
CA GLU A 300 32.16 35.99 -18.16
C GLU A 300 32.48 34.50 -18.39
N LYS A 301 32.58 33.72 -17.32
CA LYS A 301 32.83 32.27 -17.38
C LYS A 301 31.65 31.47 -17.92
N ASN A 302 30.42 31.97 -17.74
CA ASN A 302 29.24 31.35 -18.31
C ASN A 302 29.19 31.65 -19.82
N ARG A 303 29.12 30.63 -20.68
CA ARG A 303 29.12 30.81 -22.15
C ARG A 303 27.73 31.05 -22.76
N SER A 304 26.67 31.05 -21.96
CA SER A 304 25.30 31.22 -22.43
C SER A 304 25.07 32.66 -22.93
N THR A 305 24.56 32.80 -24.15
CA THR A 305 24.06 34.08 -24.68
C THR A 305 22.67 34.41 -24.16
N PHE A 306 21.89 33.39 -23.76
CA PHE A 306 20.58 33.56 -23.14
C PHE A 306 20.68 34.27 -21.80
N LEU A 307 21.70 33.94 -20.99
CA LEU A 307 21.99 34.66 -19.74
C LEU A 307 22.11 36.16 -20.00
N CYS A 308 22.95 36.55 -20.97
CA CYS A 308 23.19 37.96 -21.28
C CYS A 308 21.93 38.64 -21.78
N LYS A 309 21.14 37.97 -22.62
CA LYS A 309 19.87 38.50 -23.13
C LYS A 309 18.86 38.74 -21.99
N GLU A 310 18.59 37.73 -21.16
CA GLU A 310 17.64 37.87 -20.06
C GLU A 310 18.08 38.91 -19.02
N LEU A 311 19.39 39.03 -18.80
CA LEU A 311 19.96 40.06 -17.93
C LEU A 311 19.62 41.46 -18.45
N PHE A 312 19.78 41.73 -19.75
CA PHE A 312 19.41 43.03 -20.31
C PHE A 312 17.90 43.23 -20.40
N ASP A 313 17.12 42.19 -20.72
CA ASP A 313 15.66 42.26 -20.66
C ASP A 313 15.19 42.69 -19.25
N ARG A 314 15.91 42.25 -18.21
CA ARG A 314 15.66 42.69 -16.83
C ARG A 314 16.03 44.15 -16.59
N PHE A 315 17.21 44.58 -17.02
CA PHE A 315 17.64 45.97 -16.91
C PHE A 315 16.66 46.94 -17.58
N GLU A 316 16.07 46.58 -18.72
CA GLU A 316 15.03 47.42 -19.35
C GLU A 316 13.77 47.59 -18.48
N ILE A 317 13.40 46.57 -17.71
CA ILE A 317 12.32 46.68 -16.73
C ILE A 317 12.74 47.59 -15.58
N ASP A 318 13.94 47.36 -15.03
CA ASP A 318 14.41 48.03 -13.81
C ASP A 318 14.66 49.53 -13.97
N LYS A 319 14.92 50.01 -15.19
CA LYS A 319 14.94 51.45 -15.55
C LYS A 319 13.68 52.21 -15.13
N ASN A 320 12.55 51.52 -14.99
CA ASN A 320 11.26 52.11 -14.63
C ASN A 320 10.84 51.78 -13.19
N THR A 321 11.77 51.34 -12.35
CA THR A 321 11.53 50.95 -10.96
C THR A 321 12.45 51.72 -10.00
N PHE A 322 12.39 51.41 -8.70
CA PHE A 322 13.31 51.96 -7.70
C PHE A 322 14.77 51.57 -7.96
N MET A 323 15.04 50.57 -8.82
CA MET A 323 16.39 50.13 -9.16
C MET A 323 17.13 51.08 -10.11
N ALA A 324 16.43 51.96 -10.81
CA ALA A 324 17.00 52.81 -11.85
C ALA A 324 18.29 53.57 -11.45
N PRO A 325 18.38 54.21 -10.27
CA PRO A 325 19.60 54.93 -9.87
C PRO A 325 20.82 54.03 -9.70
N TYR A 326 20.61 52.78 -9.28
CA TYR A 326 21.68 51.80 -9.11
C TYR A 326 22.12 51.22 -10.46
N LEU A 327 21.17 51.06 -11.39
CA LEU A 327 21.49 50.69 -12.76
C LEU A 327 22.30 51.79 -13.47
N ASP A 328 21.91 53.06 -13.33
CA ASP A 328 22.67 54.20 -13.90
C ASP A 328 24.11 54.23 -13.37
N LYS A 329 24.29 53.98 -12.07
CA LYS A 329 25.61 53.87 -11.44
C LYS A 329 26.41 52.68 -11.99
N LEU A 330 25.75 51.53 -12.18
CA LEU A 330 26.38 50.35 -12.79
C LEU A 330 26.93 50.66 -14.19
N TYR A 331 26.16 51.35 -15.04
CA TYR A 331 26.60 51.78 -16.37
C TYR A 331 27.74 52.81 -16.32
N ALA A 332 27.70 53.73 -15.35
CA ALA A 332 28.70 54.78 -15.22
C ALA A 332 30.05 54.27 -14.70
N GLU A 333 30.04 53.36 -13.72
CA GLU A 333 31.25 52.92 -13.01
C GLU A 333 31.86 51.64 -13.60
N PHE A 334 31.07 50.81 -14.30
CA PHE A 334 31.52 49.54 -14.89
C PHE A 334 31.21 49.44 -16.40
N PRO A 335 31.53 50.47 -17.21
CA PRO A 335 31.14 50.50 -18.62
C PRO A 335 31.80 49.37 -19.43
N ASP A 336 33.03 49.01 -19.12
CA ASP A 336 33.77 47.96 -19.85
C ASP A 336 33.17 46.58 -19.62
N GLU A 337 32.87 46.24 -18.37
CA GLU A 337 32.21 44.98 -18.01
C GLU A 337 30.81 44.90 -18.63
N ILE A 338 30.03 45.98 -18.58
CA ILE A 338 28.69 46.02 -19.17
C ILE A 338 28.73 45.88 -20.69
N ASN A 339 29.66 46.57 -21.37
CA ASN A 339 29.83 46.46 -22.83
C ASN A 339 30.17 45.02 -23.24
N LYS A 340 31.01 44.30 -22.47
CA LYS A 340 31.30 42.88 -22.75
C LYS A 340 30.06 42.00 -22.68
N ILE A 341 29.18 42.23 -21.71
CA ILE A 341 27.91 41.49 -21.59
C ILE A 341 26.98 41.87 -22.77
N LEU A 342 26.93 43.17 -23.13
CA LEU A 342 26.09 43.68 -24.21
C LEU A 342 26.45 43.08 -25.57
N GLU A 343 27.73 43.01 -25.90
CA GLU A 343 28.18 42.37 -27.14
C GLU A 343 27.76 40.89 -27.22
N ARG A 344 27.72 40.19 -26.09
CA ARG A 344 27.27 38.79 -26.02
C ARG A 344 25.74 38.63 -26.08
N ALA A 345 24.99 39.67 -25.71
CA ALA A 345 23.53 39.65 -25.78
C ALA A 345 23.01 39.88 -27.21
N LYS A 346 23.83 40.48 -28.09
CA LYS A 346 23.48 40.69 -29.49
C LYS A 346 23.35 39.34 -30.21
N PRO A 347 22.34 39.17 -31.09
CA PRO A 347 22.27 37.99 -31.94
C PRO A 347 23.53 37.91 -32.81
N ALA A 348 24.10 36.72 -32.95
CA ALA A 348 25.24 36.49 -33.82
C ALA A 348 24.89 36.99 -35.23
N THR A 349 25.66 37.95 -35.73
CA THR A 349 25.53 38.43 -37.10
C THR A 349 26.01 37.29 -38.00
N ILE A 350 25.09 36.62 -38.69
CA ILE A 350 25.38 35.55 -39.64
C ILE A 350 25.88 36.16 -40.96
#